data_AF-A0A7J2X053-F1
#
_entry.id   AF-A0A7J2X053-F1
#
_cell.length_a   1.000
_cell.length_b   1.000
_cell.length_c   1.000
_cell.angle_alpha   90.00
_cell.angle_beta   90.00
_cell.angle_gamma   90.00
#
_symmetry.space_group_name_H-M   'P 1'
#
loop_
_entity.id
_entity.type
_entity.pdbx_description
1 polymer ?
#
loop_
_entity_poly.entity_id
_entity_poly.type
_entity_poly.pdbx_seq_one_letter_code
_entity_poly.pdbx_strand_id
1 'polypeptide(L)'
;MIGELLTLIGGGVLVIFAAILFTNAIEYLGYRMNWSGSFVGAVLAPLFTSFPELVVFLVAVFIYSGEAGEAIGIGTLYGQPFMASSLSYGLVGFIAIIGYYMKKRSDLVFEVERELIIPYTFITILFPLTL
;
A
#
# COMPACT_ATOMS: atom_id res chain seq x y z
N MET A 1 -20.24 -5.35 -22.98
CA MET A 1 -19.55 -6.63 -22.69
C MET A 1 -18.10 -6.71 -23.20
N ILE A 2 -17.82 -6.83 -24.51
CA ILE A 2 -16.41 -6.91 -24.99
C ILE A 2 -15.62 -5.64 -24.68
N GLY A 3 -16.21 -4.46 -24.88
CA GLY A 3 -15.56 -3.18 -24.54
C GLY A 3 -15.20 -3.06 -23.06
N GLU A 4 -16.13 -3.41 -22.16
CA GLU A 4 -15.89 -3.38 -20.71
C GLU A 4 -14.80 -4.36 -20.28
N LEU A 5 -14.79 -5.57 -20.87
CA LEU A 5 -13.75 -6.55 -20.63
C LEU A 5 -12.38 -6.04 -21.06
N LEU A 6 -12.29 -5.38 -22.23
CA LEU A 6 -11.07 -4.74 -22.69
C LEU A 6 -10.62 -3.61 -21.76
N THR A 7 -11.55 -2.81 -21.24
CA THR A 7 -11.24 -1.77 -20.25
C THR A 7 -10.71 -2.36 -18.96
N LEU A 8 -11.32 -3.45 -18.46
CA LEU A 8 -10.89 -4.11 -17.22
C LEU A 8 -9.48 -4.69 -17.36
N ILE A 9 -9.23 -5.45 -18.44
CA ILE A 9 -7.92 -6.06 -18.68
C ILE A 9 -6.87 -5.00 -18.95
N GLY A 10 -7.18 -4.01 -19.81
CA GLY A 10 -6.28 -2.91 -20.13
C GLY A 10 -5.93 -2.07 -18.90
N GLY A 11 -6.92 -1.77 -18.05
CA GLY A 11 -6.73 -1.07 -16.79
C GLY A 11 -5.84 -1.87 -15.82
N GLY A 12 -6.08 -3.17 -15.67
CA GLY A 12 -5.24 -4.04 -14.84
C GLY A 12 -3.79 -4.07 -15.29
N VAL A 13 -3.55 -4.21 -16.59
CA VAL A 13 -2.19 -4.14 -17.17
C VAL A 13 -1.55 -2.79 -16.89
N LEU A 14 -2.29 -1.70 -17.11
CA LEU A 14 -1.79 -0.34 -16.89
C LEU A 14 -1.42 -0.10 -15.42
N VAL A 15 -2.22 -0.59 -14.46
CA VAL A 15 -1.91 -0.49 -13.03
C VAL A 15 -0.62 -1.25 -12.69
N ILE A 16 -0.39 -2.43 -13.25
CA ILE A 16 0.85 -3.19 -13.02
C ILE A 16 2.06 -2.41 -13.53
N PHE A 17 2.01 -1.88 -14.75
CA PHE A 17 3.10 -1.07 -15.31
C PHE A 17 3.31 0.21 -14.51
N ALA A 18 2.24 0.89 -14.11
CA ALA A 18 2.30 2.09 -13.28
C ALA A 18 2.93 1.80 -11.92
N ALA A 19 2.61 0.67 -11.28
CA ALA A 19 3.19 0.28 -10.00
C ALA A 19 4.70 0.05 -10.10
N ILE A 20 5.18 -0.59 -11.18
CA ILE A 20 6.62 -0.77 -11.43
C ILE A 20 7.31 0.58 -11.67
N LEU A 21 6.70 1.47 -12.45
CA LEU A 21 7.27 2.79 -12.71
C LEU A 21 7.32 3.64 -11.43
N PHE A 22 6.25 3.61 -10.64
CA PHE A 22 6.11 4.37 -9.39
C PHE A 22 7.14 3.92 -8.35
N THR A 23 7.29 2.61 -8.12
CA THR A 23 8.28 2.05 -7.18
C THR A 23 9.70 2.45 -7.58
N ASN A 24 10.07 2.29 -8.85
CA ASN A 24 11.38 2.73 -9.34
C ASN A 24 11.60 4.25 -9.19
N ALA A 25 10.57 5.06 -9.47
CA ALA A 25 10.65 6.51 -9.38
C ALA A 25 10.86 6.98 -7.93
N ILE A 26 10.15 6.39 -6.97
CA ILE A 26 10.24 6.79 -5.56
C ILE A 26 11.54 6.31 -4.91
N GLU A 27 12.04 5.13 -5.29
CA GLU A 27 13.37 4.65 -4.91
C GLU A 27 14.48 5.57 -5.44
N TYR A 28 14.40 5.96 -6.72
CA TYR A 28 15.33 6.90 -7.32
C TYR A 28 15.30 8.28 -6.64
N LEU A 29 14.10 8.77 -6.30
CA LEU A 29 13.94 10.00 -5.54
C LEU A 29 14.60 9.89 -4.17
N GLY A 30 14.37 8.78 -3.46
CA GLY A 30 15.00 8.49 -2.17
C GLY A 30 16.52 8.49 -2.25
N TYR A 31 17.08 7.81 -3.26
CA TYR A 31 18.52 7.80 -3.53
C TYR A 31 19.07 9.21 -3.76
N ARG A 32 18.40 10.02 -4.59
CA ARG A 32 18.84 11.40 -4.89
C ARG A 32 18.80 12.32 -3.67
N MET A 33 17.89 12.07 -2.74
CA MET A 33 17.72 12.83 -1.50
C MET A 33 18.55 12.28 -0.32
N ASN A 34 19.33 11.20 -0.53
CA ASN A 34 20.04 10.46 0.52
C ASN A 34 19.12 9.97 1.65
N TRP A 35 17.92 9.51 1.32
CA TRP A 35 17.00 8.88 2.26
C TRP A 35 17.22 7.37 2.31
N SER A 36 16.99 6.75 3.48
CA SER A 36 17.08 5.29 3.61
C SER A 36 15.96 4.60 2.82
N GLY A 37 16.26 3.42 2.27
CA GLY A 37 15.27 2.61 1.55
C GLY A 37 14.07 2.29 2.44
N SER A 38 14.31 2.04 3.73
CA SER A 38 13.24 1.88 4.71
C SER A 38 12.35 3.09 4.89
N PHE A 39 12.89 4.31 4.96
CA PHE A 39 12.07 5.51 5.07
C PHE A 39 11.19 5.70 3.82
N VAL A 40 11.78 5.48 2.65
CA VAL A 40 11.07 5.58 1.37
C VAL A 40 9.94 4.54 1.30
N GLY A 41 10.23 3.28 1.64
CA GLY A 41 9.28 2.18 1.56
C GLY A 41 8.21 2.19 2.64
N ALA A 42 8.51 2.63 3.86
CA ALA A 42 7.57 2.59 4.99
C ALA A 42 6.79 3.89 5.20
N VAL A 43 7.28 5.04 4.73
CA VAL A 43 6.64 6.34 4.93
C VAL A 43 6.20 6.95 3.61
N LEU A 44 7.13 7.15 2.67
CA LEU A 44 6.82 7.89 1.45
C LEU A 44 5.92 7.11 0.49
N ALA A 45 6.24 5.85 0.20
CA ALA A 45 5.44 5.04 -0.71
C ALA A 45 3.99 4.87 -0.22
N PRO A 46 3.73 4.46 1.05
CA PRO A 46 2.37 4.33 1.57
C PRO A 46 1.61 5.65 1.57
N LEU A 47 2.29 6.76 1.91
CA LEU A 47 1.70 8.10 1.86
C LEU A 47 1.12 8.39 0.47
N PHE A 48 1.91 8.22 -0.58
CA PHE A 48 1.48 8.48 -1.97
C PHE A 48 0.42 7.50 -2.46
N THR A 49 0.51 6.21 -2.12
CA THR A 49 -0.45 5.21 -2.58
C THR A 49 -1.80 5.30 -1.89
N SER A 50 -1.89 5.88 -0.69
CA SER A 50 -3.14 6.05 0.05
C SER A 50 -3.84 7.40 -0.19
N PHE A 51 -3.22 8.33 -0.93
CA PHE A 51 -3.85 9.61 -1.27
C PHE A 51 -5.17 9.46 -2.05
N PRO A 52 -5.26 8.60 -3.09
CA PRO A 52 -6.51 8.45 -3.84
C PRO A 52 -7.68 8.06 -2.93
N GLU A 53 -7.46 7.13 -2.02
CA GLU A 53 -8.44 6.66 -1.07
C GLU A 53 -8.77 7.71 -0.02
N LEU A 54 -7.78 8.49 0.45
CA LEU A 54 -8.02 9.63 1.33
C LEU A 54 -8.93 10.67 0.66
N VAL A 55 -8.73 10.95 -0.63
CA VAL A 55 -9.61 11.84 -1.39
C VAL A 55 -11.02 11.26 -1.48
N VAL A 56 -11.17 9.97 -1.79
CA VAL A 56 -12.48 9.30 -1.83
C VAL A 56 -13.19 9.40 -0.48
N PHE A 57 -12.48 9.13 0.61
CA PHE A 57 -13.00 9.24 1.97
C PHE A 57 -13.48 10.67 2.28
N LEU A 58 -12.66 11.68 1.98
CA LEU A 58 -13.04 13.09 2.20
C LEU A 58 -14.26 13.48 1.37
N VAL A 59 -14.32 13.09 0.09
CA VAL A 59 -15.48 13.35 -0.78
C VAL A 59 -16.73 12.67 -0.24
N ALA A 60 -16.63 11.44 0.25
CA ALA A 60 -17.76 10.70 0.80
C ALA A 60 -18.34 11.40 2.05
N VAL A 61 -17.47 11.83 2.97
CA VAL A 61 -17.86 12.47 4.22
C VAL A 61 -18.37 13.90 4.01
N PHE A 62 -17.65 14.72 3.22
CA PHE A 62 -17.92 16.16 3.13
C PHE A 62 -18.88 16.56 2.00
N ILE A 63 -18.96 15.79 0.90
CA ILE A 63 -19.73 16.18 -0.28
C ILE A 63 -21.02 15.37 -0.42
N TYR A 64 -20.94 14.04 -0.38
CA TYR A 64 -22.14 13.21 -0.57
C TYR A 64 -23.08 13.27 0.62
N SER A 65 -22.56 13.13 1.85
CA SER A 65 -23.32 13.10 3.10
C SER A 65 -24.47 12.06 3.13
N GLY A 66 -25.06 11.81 4.31
CA GLY A 66 -26.10 10.80 4.49
C GLY A 66 -25.60 9.34 4.42
N GLU A 67 -26.53 8.39 4.41
CA GLU A 67 -26.24 6.94 4.54
C GLU A 67 -25.28 6.41 3.46
N ALA A 68 -25.40 6.90 2.23
CA ALA A 68 -24.55 6.47 1.11
C ALA A 68 -23.10 6.96 1.28
N GLY A 69 -22.90 8.21 1.71
CA GLY A 69 -21.57 8.76 2.00
C GLY A 69 -20.90 8.07 3.18
N GLU A 70 -21.67 7.78 4.23
CA GLU A 70 -21.19 7.05 5.41
C GLU A 70 -20.73 5.62 5.04
N ALA A 71 -21.54 4.88 4.27
CA ALA A 71 -21.19 3.54 3.83
C ALA A 71 -19.91 3.50 2.98
N ILE A 72 -19.73 4.47 2.07
CA ILE A 72 -18.51 4.60 1.27
C ILE A 72 -17.31 4.93 2.17
N GLY A 73 -17.46 5.90 3.08
CA GLY A 73 -16.40 6.31 3.99
C GLY A 73 -15.91 5.17 4.89
N ILE A 74 -16.83 4.45 5.52
CA ILE A 74 -16.54 3.26 6.34
C ILE A 74 -15.87 2.19 5.48
N GLY A 75 -16.38 1.94 4.27
CA GLY A 75 -15.83 0.96 3.33
C GLY A 75 -14.39 1.28 2.94
N THR A 76 -14.07 2.53 2.63
CA THR A 76 -12.71 2.96 2.28
C THR A 76 -11.77 2.89 3.49
N LEU A 77 -12.24 3.28 4.67
CA LEU A 77 -11.42 3.30 5.88
C LEU A 77 -11.04 1.89 6.35
N TYR A 78 -12.01 0.97 6.45
CA TYR A 78 -11.76 -0.40 6.90
C TYR A 78 -11.29 -1.33 5.77
N GLY A 79 -11.59 -1.01 4.52
CA GLY A 79 -11.20 -1.81 3.37
C GLY A 79 -9.68 -1.95 3.23
N GLN A 80 -8.92 -0.88 3.47
CA GLN A 80 -7.46 -0.92 3.29
C GLN A 80 -6.76 -1.85 4.31
N PRO A 81 -6.98 -1.71 5.65
CA PRO A 81 -6.40 -2.65 6.60
C PRO A 81 -6.85 -4.09 6.36
N PHE A 82 -8.12 -4.29 5.97
CA PHE A 82 -8.64 -5.61 5.63
C PHE A 82 -7.93 -6.22 4.42
N MET A 83 -7.77 -5.49 3.32
CA MET A 83 -7.04 -5.97 2.13
C MET A 83 -5.57 -6.24 2.42
N ALA A 84 -4.91 -5.36 3.19
CA ALA A 84 -3.52 -5.55 3.56
C ALA A 84 -3.31 -6.82 4.38
N SER A 85 -4.14 -7.01 5.41
CA SER A 85 -4.04 -8.15 6.34
C SER A 85 -4.44 -9.48 5.71
N SER A 86 -5.46 -9.51 4.84
CA SER A 86 -6.00 -10.75 4.27
C SER A 86 -5.31 -11.19 2.97
N LEU A 87 -4.95 -10.25 2.09
CA LEU A 87 -4.45 -10.55 0.74
C LEU A 87 -2.98 -10.15 0.59
N SER A 88 -2.64 -8.88 0.85
CA SER A 88 -1.32 -8.36 0.50
C SER A 88 -0.20 -9.06 1.26
N TYR A 89 -0.27 -9.13 2.59
CA TYR A 89 0.79 -9.78 3.38
C TYR A 89 0.86 -11.29 3.13
N GLY A 90 -0.30 -11.94 2.94
CA GLY A 90 -0.36 -13.35 2.56
C GLY A 90 0.34 -13.62 1.22
N LEU A 91 0.11 -12.77 0.22
CA LEU A 91 0.73 -12.87 -1.09
C LEU A 91 2.24 -12.63 -1.03
N VAL A 92 2.70 -11.62 -0.27
CA VAL A 92 4.13 -11.37 -0.05
C VAL A 92 4.81 -12.58 0.60
N GLY A 93 4.20 -13.15 1.64
CA GLY A 93 4.71 -14.37 2.29
C GLY A 93 4.76 -15.56 1.33
N PHE A 94 3.71 -15.77 0.54
CA PHE A 94 3.66 -16.84 -0.47
C PHE A 94 4.76 -16.68 -1.54
N ILE A 95 4.96 -15.47 -2.05
CA ILE A 95 6.02 -15.17 -3.02
C ILE A 95 7.40 -15.38 -2.40
N ALA A 96 7.61 -15.01 -1.13
CA ALA A 96 8.88 -15.24 -0.43
C ALA A 96 9.20 -16.73 -0.29
N ILE A 97 8.19 -17.57 0.04
CA ILE A 97 8.32 -19.03 0.10
C ILE A 97 8.69 -19.60 -1.27
N ILE A 98 7.99 -19.20 -2.33
CA ILE A 98 8.33 -19.62 -3.70
C ILE A 98 9.75 -19.20 -4.06
N GLY A 99 10.13 -17.94 -3.76
CA GLY A 99 11.46 -17.40 -4.02
C GLY A 99 12.57 -18.19 -3.32
N TYR A 100 12.31 -18.67 -2.10
CA TYR A 100 13.21 -19.55 -1.37
C TYR A 100 13.39 -20.91 -2.05
N TYR A 101 12.28 -21.59 -2.41
CA TYR A 101 12.36 -22.87 -3.13
C TYR A 101 13.00 -22.76 -4.52
N MET A 102 12.83 -21.61 -5.19
CA MET A 102 13.47 -21.30 -6.47
C MET A 102 14.94 -20.88 -6.32
N LYS A 103 15.51 -20.90 -5.11
CA LYS A 103 16.87 -20.44 -4.79
C LYS A 103 17.17 -18.99 -5.19
N LYS A 104 16.13 -18.15 -5.28
CA LYS A 104 16.24 -16.69 -5.49
C LYS A 104 16.40 -15.92 -4.18
N ARG A 105 16.11 -16.55 -3.03
CA ARG A 105 16.31 -16.03 -1.68
C ARG A 105 17.13 -17.02 -0.86
N SER A 106 18.03 -16.52 -0.01
CA SER A 106 18.84 -17.32 0.91
C SER A 106 18.08 -17.80 2.13
N ASP A 107 17.08 -17.04 2.57
CA ASP A 107 16.27 -17.32 3.75
C ASP A 107 14.82 -16.80 3.61
N LEU A 108 14.03 -17.12 4.64
CA LEU A 108 12.64 -16.69 4.80
C LEU A 108 12.51 -15.50 5.76
N VAL A 109 13.62 -14.97 6.27
CA VAL A 109 13.61 -13.87 7.23
C VAL A 109 13.45 -12.55 6.47
N PHE A 110 12.54 -11.71 6.93
CA PHE A 110 12.44 -10.33 6.48
C PHE A 110 13.26 -9.47 7.43
N GLU A 111 14.44 -9.06 6.99
CA GLU A 111 15.26 -8.11 7.73
C GLU A 111 14.60 -6.73 7.71
N VAL A 112 14.44 -6.12 8.88
CA VAL A 112 13.89 -4.78 9.04
C VAL A 112 15.01 -3.88 9.51
N GLU A 113 15.26 -2.78 8.78
CA GLU A 113 16.30 -1.83 9.17
C GLU A 113 15.92 -1.14 10.50
N ARG A 114 16.92 -0.83 11.33
CA ARG A 114 16.69 -0.29 12.69
C ARG A 114 16.08 1.11 12.69
N GLU A 115 16.27 1.83 11.60
CA GLU A 115 15.72 3.16 11.32
C GLU A 115 14.19 3.17 11.41
N LEU A 116 13.54 2.02 11.19
CA LEU A 116 12.08 1.87 11.26
C LEU A 116 11.53 1.72 12.68
N ILE A 117 12.38 1.46 13.67
CA ILE A 117 11.92 1.22 15.05
C ILE A 117 11.16 2.44 15.58
N ILE A 118 11.67 3.65 15.34
CA ILE A 118 11.05 4.90 15.82
C ILE A 118 9.67 5.13 15.17
N PRO A 119 9.51 5.18 13.84
CA PRO A 119 8.20 5.41 13.22
C PRO A 119 7.20 4.30 13.55
N TYR A 120 7.60 3.03 13.60
CA TYR A 120 6.69 1.97 14.01
C TYR A 120 6.27 2.09 15.47
N THR A 121 7.21 2.35 16.39
CA THR A 121 6.87 2.55 17.81
C THR A 121 5.92 3.72 17.98
N PHE A 122 6.18 4.83 17.28
CA PHE A 122 5.31 6.01 17.28
C PHE A 122 3.89 5.67 16.79
N ILE A 123 3.77 4.99 15.65
CA ILE A 123 2.48 4.56 15.12
C ILE A 123 1.79 3.60 16.08
N THR A 124 2.48 2.60 16.62
CA THR A 124 1.89 1.63 17.56
C THR A 124 1.37 2.30 18.83
N ILE A 125 2.06 3.32 19.36
CA ILE A 125 1.62 4.07 20.54
C ILE A 125 0.43 4.98 20.21
N LEU A 126 0.42 5.63 19.05
CA LEU A 126 -0.64 6.56 18.68
C LEU A 126 -1.88 5.89 18.10
N PHE A 127 -1.76 4.72 17.48
CA PHE A 127 -2.86 4.05 16.81
C PHE A 127 -4.07 3.83 17.74
N PRO A 128 -3.92 3.40 19.01
CA PRO A 128 -5.04 3.31 19.96
C PRO A 128 -5.71 4.65 20.29
N LEU A 129 -5.03 5.79 20.13
CA LEU A 129 -5.61 7.12 20.37
C LEU A 129 -6.48 7.62 19.21
N THR A 130 -6.44 6.92 18.06
CA THR A 130 -7.22 7.26 16.87
C THR A 130 -8.56 6.51 16.77
N LEU A 131 -8.81 5.56 17.68
CA LEU A 131 -10.07 4.84 17.87
C LEU A 131 -10.89 5.49 18.98
#